data_AF-A0A2D5MTT9-F1
#
_entry.id   AF-A0A2D5MTT9-F1
#
_cell.length_a   1.000
_cell.length_b   1.000
_cell.length_c   1.000
_cell.angle_alpha   90.00
_cell.angle_beta   90.00
_cell.angle_gamma   90.00
#
_symmetry.space_group_name_H-M   'P 1'
#
loop_
_entity.id
_entity.type
_entity.pdbx_description
1 polymer ?
#
loop_
_entity_poly.entity_id
_entity_poly.type
_entity_poly.pdbx_seq_one_letter_code
_entity_poly.pdbx_strand_id
1 'polypeptide(L)'
;MAISDSGKIDYLWKKLGYGVAKTDTNAAKKAPNEAIVSPLLIRGDKVWTKADKIPATKPGSTTTHVRIYDTTTSIECTEDGTSTAKRTWKTGLTDWIPPEFGSTYLVKIYSDAASAANPVSSGTQLFGTGSGNNDEWFFDYQAGIVHFIGTNIPSSVSGSRKVYVAGARYIGAMGIGSANNFVTVGAKEVQANTVTVGTTSITRANNTIKTTNTVVTGTATINTLNLSTALSANSGGTGIRSFTVNGVPIGATAGRLAFVTGTNGEFLQIAANGTPTFGDIDGSTY
;
A
#
# COMPACT_ATOMS: atom_id res chain seq x y z
N MET A 1 23.01 -20.13 -33.58
CA MET A 1 23.03 -21.35 -32.73
C MET A 1 22.14 -21.06 -31.53
N ALA A 2 21.61 -22.03 -30.80
CA ALA A 2 20.87 -21.68 -29.57
C ALA A 2 21.83 -21.08 -28.52
N ILE A 3 21.33 -20.15 -27.69
CA ILE A 3 22.06 -19.63 -26.53
C ILE A 3 22.54 -20.80 -25.67
N SER A 4 23.82 -20.79 -25.26
CA SER A 4 24.38 -21.87 -24.45
C SER A 4 23.68 -21.99 -23.09
N ASP A 5 23.54 -23.21 -22.59
CA ASP A 5 22.90 -23.45 -21.30
C ASP A 5 23.71 -22.84 -20.15
N SER A 6 25.05 -22.85 -20.25
CA SER A 6 25.92 -22.14 -19.31
C SER A 6 25.64 -20.63 -19.29
N GLY A 7 25.35 -20.02 -20.44
CA GLY A 7 24.97 -18.61 -20.53
C GLY A 7 23.62 -18.32 -19.87
N LYS A 8 22.63 -19.18 -20.09
CA LYS A 8 21.30 -19.08 -19.44
C LYS A 8 21.40 -19.25 -17.93
N ILE A 9 22.17 -20.24 -17.47
CA ILE A 9 22.38 -20.51 -16.04
C ILE A 9 23.09 -19.34 -15.37
N ASP A 10 24.13 -18.76 -16.00
CA ASP A 10 24.80 -17.57 -15.47
C ASP A 10 23.87 -16.37 -15.36
N TYR A 11 23.02 -16.15 -16.37
CA TYR A 11 21.98 -15.11 -16.30
C TYR A 11 21.06 -15.32 -15.10
N LEU A 12 20.52 -16.53 -14.93
CA LEU A 12 19.65 -16.86 -13.80
C LEU A 12 20.39 -16.73 -12.46
N TRP A 13 21.65 -17.14 -12.39
CA TRP A 13 22.46 -17.02 -11.17
C TRP A 13 22.64 -15.56 -10.74
N LYS A 14 22.96 -14.67 -11.67
CA LYS A 14 23.10 -13.23 -11.40
C LYS A 14 21.76 -12.60 -11.03
N LYS A 15 20.70 -12.92 -11.77
CA LYS A 15 19.36 -12.36 -11.57
C LYS A 15 18.72 -12.85 -10.28
N LEU A 16 18.59 -14.17 -10.12
CA LEU A 16 17.93 -14.82 -8.97
C LEU A 16 18.79 -14.80 -7.70
N GLY A 17 20.10 -15.08 -7.83
CA GLY A 17 20.99 -15.21 -6.67
C GLY A 17 21.43 -13.86 -6.09
N TYR A 18 21.58 -12.83 -6.93
CA TYR A 18 22.16 -11.54 -6.52
C TYR A 18 21.26 -10.33 -6.80
N GLY A 19 20.16 -10.49 -7.54
CA GLY A 19 19.28 -9.36 -7.87
C GLY A 19 19.98 -8.31 -8.75
N VAL A 20 20.91 -8.73 -9.60
CA VAL A 20 21.72 -7.88 -10.48
C VAL A 20 21.61 -8.33 -11.93
N ALA A 21 21.79 -7.40 -12.86
CA ALA A 21 21.70 -7.67 -14.28
C ALA A 21 23.00 -8.35 -14.77
N LYS A 22 22.88 -9.31 -15.68
CA LYS A 22 24.06 -9.86 -16.38
C LYS A 22 24.54 -8.86 -17.41
N THR A 23 25.79 -8.42 -17.28
CA THR A 23 26.39 -7.44 -18.21
C THR A 23 27.59 -7.99 -18.98
N ASP A 24 28.16 -9.12 -18.55
CA ASP A 24 29.21 -9.81 -19.31
C ASP A 24 29.14 -11.34 -19.13
N THR A 25 30.02 -12.06 -19.83
CA THR A 25 30.34 -13.47 -19.62
C THR A 25 30.80 -13.72 -18.17
N ASN A 26 30.54 -14.92 -17.65
CA ASN A 26 30.95 -15.28 -16.28
C ASN A 26 32.48 -15.27 -16.09
N ALA A 27 33.23 -15.50 -17.17
CA ALA A 27 34.69 -15.44 -17.16
C ALA A 27 35.20 -14.01 -16.96
N ALA A 28 34.59 -13.04 -17.65
CA ALA A 28 34.97 -11.63 -17.56
C ALA A 28 34.42 -10.95 -16.30
N LYS A 29 33.19 -11.30 -15.89
CA LYS A 29 32.50 -10.63 -14.79
C LYS A 29 31.61 -11.60 -14.01
N LYS A 30 32.03 -11.90 -12.78
CA LYS A 30 31.29 -12.74 -11.84
C LYS A 30 30.14 -11.96 -11.21
N ALA A 31 29.14 -12.67 -10.69
CA ALA A 31 27.92 -12.07 -10.12
C ALA A 31 28.16 -10.98 -9.06
N PRO A 32 29.08 -11.13 -8.08
CA PRO A 32 29.33 -10.07 -7.09
C PRO A 32 29.90 -8.76 -7.66
N ASN A 33 30.43 -8.80 -8.89
CA ASN A 33 31.04 -7.66 -9.56
C ASN A 33 30.06 -6.95 -10.51
N GLU A 34 28.81 -7.42 -10.58
CA GLU A 34 27.74 -6.75 -11.33
C GLU A 34 27.20 -5.57 -10.53
N ALA A 35 27.21 -4.37 -11.13
CA ALA A 35 26.80 -3.14 -10.45
C ALA A 35 25.35 -2.70 -10.78
N ILE A 36 24.77 -3.24 -11.85
CA ILE A 36 23.44 -2.82 -12.30
C ILE A 36 22.38 -3.63 -11.55
N VAL A 37 21.62 -2.95 -10.70
CA VAL A 37 20.56 -3.57 -9.90
C VAL A 37 19.42 -4.02 -10.79
N SER A 38 18.95 -5.24 -10.56
CA SER A 38 17.87 -5.88 -11.29
C SER A 38 17.00 -6.72 -10.35
N PRO A 39 16.21 -6.05 -9.49
CA PRO A 39 15.73 -6.63 -8.25
C PRO A 39 14.49 -7.50 -8.47
N LEU A 40 14.53 -8.75 -8.00
CA LEU A 40 13.37 -9.63 -7.96
C LEU A 40 12.52 -9.49 -6.70
N LEU A 41 13.12 -8.92 -5.65
CA LEU A 41 12.40 -8.68 -4.41
C LEU A 41 11.21 -7.78 -4.69
N ILE A 42 10.00 -8.27 -4.38
CA ILE A 42 8.77 -7.47 -4.45
C ILE A 42 8.80 -6.49 -3.28
N ARG A 43 9.49 -5.38 -3.48
CA ARG A 43 9.55 -4.30 -2.50
C ARG A 43 8.27 -3.49 -2.58
N GLY A 44 7.73 -3.10 -1.43
CA GLY A 44 6.49 -2.32 -1.34
C GLY A 44 6.52 -1.04 -2.17
N ASP A 45 7.68 -0.38 -2.32
CA ASP A 45 7.88 0.82 -3.14
C ASP A 45 7.92 0.55 -4.66
N LYS A 46 8.13 -0.70 -5.08
CA LYS A 46 8.17 -1.14 -6.48
C LYS A 46 6.88 -1.79 -6.97
N VAL A 47 5.86 -1.89 -6.12
CA VAL A 47 4.55 -2.43 -6.50
C VAL A 47 3.85 -1.47 -7.47
N TRP A 48 3.51 -1.94 -8.67
CA TRP A 48 2.73 -1.19 -9.66
C TRP A 48 1.25 -1.19 -9.31
N THR A 49 0.79 -0.16 -8.60
CA THR A 49 -0.59 -0.10 -8.04
C THR A 49 -1.70 0.02 -9.09
N LYS A 50 -1.35 0.33 -10.34
CA LYS A 50 -2.26 0.46 -11.49
C LYS A 50 -1.86 -0.47 -12.63
N ALA A 51 -1.24 -1.62 -12.32
CA ALA A 51 -0.92 -2.63 -13.31
C ALA A 51 -2.17 -3.14 -14.05
N ASP A 52 -3.34 -3.15 -13.38
CA ASP A 52 -4.64 -3.48 -13.98
C ASP A 52 -5.08 -2.50 -15.09
N LYS A 53 -4.43 -1.34 -15.20
CA LYS A 53 -4.68 -0.33 -16.24
C LYS A 53 -3.74 -0.44 -17.43
N ILE A 54 -2.83 -1.42 -17.44
CA ILE A 54 -2.00 -1.72 -18.60
C ILE A 54 -2.85 -2.55 -19.58
N PRO A 55 -3.17 -2.05 -20.78
CA PRO A 55 -3.97 -2.80 -21.74
C PRO A 55 -3.23 -4.05 -22.24
N ALA A 56 -3.96 -5.10 -22.65
CA ALA A 56 -3.35 -6.31 -23.22
C ALA A 56 -2.60 -6.08 -24.55
N THR A 57 -2.92 -4.96 -25.22
CA THR A 57 -2.27 -4.53 -26.46
C THR A 57 -1.62 -3.18 -26.22
N LYS A 58 -0.31 -3.09 -26.50
CA LYS A 58 0.50 -1.88 -26.35
C LYS A 58 -0.18 -0.71 -27.09
N PRO A 59 -0.51 0.39 -26.38
CA PRO A 59 -1.10 1.57 -26.99
C PRO A 59 -0.23 2.16 -28.10
N GLY A 60 -0.87 2.84 -29.07
CA GLY A 60 -0.20 3.59 -30.12
C GLY A 60 0.44 4.90 -29.65
N SER A 61 0.10 5.37 -28.44
CA SER A 61 0.63 6.61 -27.87
C SER A 61 0.73 6.52 -26.34
N THR A 62 1.50 7.43 -25.74
CA THR A 62 1.65 7.51 -24.28
C THR A 62 0.32 7.81 -23.61
N THR A 63 0.03 7.10 -22.52
CA THR A 63 -1.14 7.31 -21.65
C THR A 63 -0.69 7.73 -20.24
N THR A 64 -1.63 7.89 -19.31
CA THR A 64 -1.31 8.19 -17.90
C THR A 64 -0.52 7.07 -17.20
N HIS A 65 -0.61 5.81 -17.66
CA HIS A 65 0.02 4.67 -16.99
C HIS A 65 1.14 4.03 -17.81
N VAL A 66 1.17 4.27 -19.12
CA VAL A 66 2.07 3.61 -20.06
C VAL A 66 2.78 4.65 -20.91
N ARG A 67 4.11 4.73 -20.81
CA ARG A 67 4.97 5.54 -21.68
C ARG A 67 5.38 4.70 -22.88
N ILE A 68 5.13 5.20 -24.08
CA ILE A 68 5.50 4.53 -25.34
C ILE A 68 6.83 5.09 -25.84
N TYR A 69 7.71 4.18 -26.26
CA TYR A 69 8.94 4.46 -27.00
C TYR A 69 8.86 3.71 -28.33
N ASP A 70 8.70 4.43 -29.43
CA ASP A 70 8.41 3.90 -30.76
C ASP A 70 9.36 4.46 -31.83
N THR A 71 8.87 4.80 -33.03
CA THR A 71 9.65 5.21 -34.20
C THR A 71 10.59 6.38 -33.91
N THR A 72 10.05 7.50 -33.45
CA THR A 72 10.82 8.73 -33.20
C THR A 72 11.20 8.92 -31.74
N THR A 73 10.68 8.08 -30.86
CA THR A 73 10.89 8.17 -29.42
C THR A 73 11.73 7.03 -28.86
N SER A 74 12.23 6.11 -29.68
CA SER A 74 13.12 5.03 -29.23
C SER A 74 14.33 5.58 -28.47
N ILE A 75 14.77 4.85 -27.45
CA ILE A 75 15.83 5.29 -26.55
C ILE A 75 17.19 4.91 -27.11
N GLU A 76 18.03 5.90 -27.39
CA GLU A 76 19.46 5.69 -27.63
C GLU A 76 20.12 5.19 -26.34
N CYS A 77 20.74 4.01 -26.41
CA CYS A 77 21.36 3.39 -25.26
C CYS A 77 22.82 3.81 -25.11
N THR A 78 23.28 3.81 -23.87
CA THR A 78 24.69 4.00 -23.51
C THR A 78 25.34 2.64 -23.29
N GLU A 79 26.48 2.40 -23.95
CA GLU A 79 27.29 1.20 -23.74
C GLU A 79 27.73 1.07 -22.28
N ASP A 80 27.71 -0.14 -21.73
CA ASP A 80 28.25 -0.39 -20.41
C ASP A 80 29.78 -0.56 -20.46
N GLY A 81 30.50 0.52 -20.12
CA GLY A 81 31.97 0.54 -20.09
C GLY A 81 32.61 -0.36 -19.01
N THR A 82 31.83 -1.02 -18.16
CA THR A 82 32.32 -2.00 -17.19
C THR A 82 32.22 -3.45 -17.69
N SER A 83 31.86 -3.62 -18.96
CA SER A 83 31.73 -4.90 -19.65
C SER A 83 32.61 -4.91 -20.89
N THR A 84 32.83 -6.09 -21.47
CA THR A 84 33.45 -6.25 -22.79
C THR A 84 32.75 -5.34 -23.79
N ALA A 85 33.54 -4.70 -24.66
CA ALA A 85 33.03 -3.68 -25.57
C ALA A 85 31.79 -4.18 -26.36
N LYS A 86 30.79 -3.32 -26.43
CA LYS A 86 29.50 -3.46 -27.15
C LYS A 86 28.62 -4.60 -26.68
N ARG A 87 28.98 -5.29 -25.59
CA ARG A 87 28.27 -6.45 -25.06
C ARG A 87 26.94 -6.08 -24.40
N THR A 88 26.89 -4.94 -23.73
CA THR A 88 25.74 -4.50 -22.94
C THR A 88 25.45 -3.03 -23.16
N TRP A 89 24.16 -2.71 -23.28
CA TRP A 89 23.65 -1.38 -23.56
C TRP A 89 22.55 -1.03 -22.57
N LYS A 90 22.60 0.18 -22.03
CA LYS A 90 21.72 0.68 -20.96
C LYS A 90 20.79 1.74 -21.52
N THR A 91 19.50 1.57 -21.31
CA THR A 91 18.51 2.64 -21.60
C THR A 91 18.58 3.78 -20.57
N GLY A 92 19.15 3.52 -19.38
CA GLY A 92 19.11 4.44 -18.24
C GLY A 92 17.74 4.53 -17.56
N LEU A 93 16.79 3.68 -17.97
CA LEU A 93 15.40 3.73 -17.57
C LEU A 93 14.94 2.36 -17.05
N THR A 94 14.16 2.31 -15.97
CA THR A 94 13.65 1.07 -15.34
C THR A 94 12.16 0.88 -15.57
N ASP A 95 11.59 -0.24 -15.10
CA ASP A 95 10.13 -0.46 -15.12
C ASP A 95 9.56 -0.57 -16.55
N TRP A 96 10.28 -1.28 -17.42
CA TRP A 96 9.77 -1.65 -18.74
C TRP A 96 8.67 -2.70 -18.61
N ILE A 97 7.62 -2.58 -19.41
CA ILE A 97 6.48 -3.50 -19.37
C ILE A 97 6.86 -4.77 -20.14
N PRO A 98 6.88 -5.95 -19.50
CA PRO A 98 7.24 -7.21 -20.16
C PRO A 98 6.09 -7.79 -20.99
N PRO A 99 6.39 -8.77 -21.87
CA PRO A 99 5.37 -9.42 -22.70
C PRO A 99 4.33 -10.25 -21.93
N GLU A 100 4.46 -10.37 -20.60
CA GLU A 100 3.41 -10.96 -19.75
C GLU A 100 2.10 -10.15 -19.79
N PHE A 101 2.19 -8.84 -20.07
CA PHE A 101 1.03 -7.97 -20.31
C PHE A 101 0.50 -8.07 -21.74
N GLY A 102 1.14 -8.83 -22.62
CA GLY A 102 0.76 -9.02 -24.02
C GLY A 102 1.96 -8.99 -24.96
N SER A 103 1.88 -9.76 -26.05
CA SER A 103 3.00 -9.96 -26.98
C SER A 103 3.51 -8.68 -27.65
N THR A 104 2.65 -7.66 -27.78
CA THR A 104 3.00 -6.35 -28.36
C THR A 104 3.92 -5.50 -27.47
N TYR A 105 4.14 -5.90 -26.22
CA TYR A 105 5.11 -5.30 -25.30
C TYR A 105 6.53 -5.83 -25.45
N LEU A 106 6.73 -6.88 -26.27
CA LEU A 106 8.07 -7.34 -26.61
C LEU A 106 8.88 -6.17 -27.20
N VAL A 107 10.00 -5.83 -26.56
CA VAL A 107 10.86 -4.74 -27.03
C VAL A 107 11.42 -5.04 -28.41
N LYS A 108 11.59 -3.98 -29.21
CA LYS A 108 12.31 -4.04 -30.49
C LYS A 108 13.63 -3.30 -30.35
N ILE A 109 14.70 -3.96 -30.74
CA ILE A 109 16.05 -3.44 -30.64
C ILE A 109 16.53 -3.07 -32.04
N TYR A 110 17.17 -1.93 -32.18
CA TYR A 110 17.75 -1.47 -33.44
C TYR A 110 19.20 -1.09 -33.22
N SER A 111 19.97 -1.15 -34.29
CA SER A 111 21.30 -0.55 -34.37
C SER A 111 21.27 0.55 -35.42
N ASP A 112 21.78 1.72 -35.08
CA ASP A 112 21.85 2.84 -36.02
C ASP A 112 23.05 3.76 -35.73
N ALA A 113 23.26 4.78 -36.56
CA ALA A 113 24.18 5.87 -36.26
C ALA A 113 23.77 6.56 -34.95
N ALA A 114 24.75 7.11 -34.22
CA ALA A 114 24.49 7.91 -33.03
C ALA A 114 23.58 9.11 -33.37
N SER A 115 22.69 9.47 -32.44
CA SER A 115 21.68 10.52 -32.61
C SER A 115 20.71 10.31 -33.77
N ALA A 116 20.48 9.06 -34.21
CA ALA A 116 19.49 8.76 -35.24
C ALA A 116 18.07 9.15 -34.77
N ALA A 117 17.37 9.94 -35.59
CA ALA A 117 16.04 10.48 -35.26
C ALA A 117 14.90 9.45 -35.38
N ASN A 118 15.06 8.44 -36.25
CA ASN A 118 14.08 7.36 -36.41
C ASN A 118 14.77 6.01 -36.71
N PRO A 119 15.39 5.40 -35.69
CA PRO A 119 16.13 4.13 -35.82
C PRO A 119 15.26 2.96 -36.30
N VAL A 120 13.94 3.07 -36.15
CA VAL A 120 12.99 2.06 -36.65
C VAL A 120 12.94 2.06 -38.18
N SER A 121 13.16 3.20 -38.82
CA SER A 121 13.15 3.33 -40.27
C SER A 121 14.56 3.36 -40.88
N SER A 122 15.54 4.01 -40.25
CA SER A 122 16.91 4.13 -40.77
C SER A 122 17.86 3.03 -40.31
N GLY A 123 17.55 2.39 -39.17
CA GLY A 123 18.43 1.42 -38.54
C GLY A 123 18.21 -0.02 -38.99
N THR A 124 19.02 -0.92 -38.44
CA THR A 124 18.87 -2.36 -38.60
C THR A 124 18.22 -2.94 -37.35
N GLN A 125 17.04 -3.56 -37.50
CA GLN A 125 16.41 -4.29 -36.40
C GLN A 125 17.23 -5.52 -36.01
N LEU A 126 17.46 -5.70 -34.72
CA LEU A 126 18.12 -6.86 -34.12
C LEU A 126 17.04 -7.77 -33.52
N PHE A 127 16.91 -9.00 -34.03
CA PHE A 127 15.95 -9.97 -33.50
C PHE A 127 16.57 -10.75 -32.32
N GLY A 128 15.78 -11.05 -31.29
CA GLY A 128 16.26 -11.71 -30.07
C GLY A 128 16.87 -13.09 -30.31
N THR A 129 16.42 -13.76 -31.37
CA THR A 129 16.96 -15.05 -31.84
C THR A 129 18.30 -14.94 -32.56
N GLY A 130 18.88 -13.74 -32.66
CA GLY A 130 20.10 -13.48 -33.40
C GLY A 130 19.90 -13.52 -34.92
N SER A 131 20.99 -13.30 -35.65
CA SER A 131 21.09 -13.35 -37.11
C SER A 131 21.51 -14.72 -37.67
N GLY A 132 21.62 -15.72 -36.80
CA GLY A 132 22.23 -17.02 -37.12
C GLY A 132 23.73 -17.08 -36.87
N ASN A 133 24.35 -15.97 -36.43
CA ASN A 133 25.78 -15.85 -36.17
C ASN A 133 26.12 -15.84 -34.67
N ASN A 134 25.30 -16.44 -33.81
CA ASN A 134 25.53 -16.54 -32.36
C ASN A 134 25.61 -15.16 -31.68
N ASP A 135 24.71 -14.28 -32.07
CA ASP A 135 24.60 -12.88 -31.65
C ASP A 135 23.22 -12.61 -31.02
N GLU A 136 22.66 -13.64 -30.38
CA GLU A 136 21.40 -13.57 -29.65
C GLU A 136 21.47 -12.56 -28.49
N TRP A 137 20.33 -11.97 -28.16
CA TRP A 137 20.22 -11.01 -27.06
C TRP A 137 18.98 -11.27 -26.21
N PHE A 138 19.03 -10.78 -24.98
CA PHE A 138 17.85 -10.65 -24.13
C PHE A 138 17.76 -9.23 -23.56
N PHE A 139 16.56 -8.87 -23.12
CA PHE A 139 16.30 -7.60 -22.45
C PHE A 139 15.89 -7.84 -21.00
N ASP A 140 16.58 -7.21 -20.06
CA ASP A 140 16.17 -7.21 -18.66
C ASP A 140 15.18 -6.08 -18.44
N TYR A 141 13.88 -6.41 -18.39
CA TYR A 141 12.80 -5.43 -18.28
C TYR A 141 12.82 -4.61 -16.99
N GLN A 142 13.37 -5.15 -15.91
CA GLN A 142 13.47 -4.41 -14.64
C GLN A 142 14.61 -3.39 -14.68
N ALA A 143 15.78 -3.80 -15.19
CA ALA A 143 16.97 -2.95 -15.27
C ALA A 143 17.03 -2.06 -16.52
N GLY A 144 16.24 -2.37 -17.55
CA GLY A 144 16.23 -1.67 -18.83
C GLY A 144 17.53 -1.82 -19.61
N ILE A 145 18.08 -3.04 -19.66
CA ILE A 145 19.34 -3.32 -20.36
C ILE A 145 19.16 -4.34 -21.48
N VAL A 146 19.89 -4.15 -22.58
CA VAL A 146 20.08 -5.15 -23.63
C VAL A 146 21.44 -5.80 -23.41
N HIS A 147 21.47 -7.13 -23.40
CA HIS A 147 22.73 -7.89 -23.32
C HIS A 147 22.82 -8.89 -24.47
N PHE A 148 23.90 -8.79 -25.27
CA PHE A 148 24.21 -9.77 -26.31
C PHE A 148 24.83 -11.00 -25.67
N ILE A 149 23.98 -11.98 -25.35
CA ILE A 149 24.37 -13.21 -24.64
C ILE A 149 25.09 -14.22 -25.56
N GLY A 150 24.85 -14.13 -26.87
CA GLY A 150 25.59 -14.90 -27.86
C GLY A 150 27.10 -14.63 -27.82
N THR A 151 27.92 -15.53 -28.37
CA THR A 151 29.38 -15.36 -28.35
C THR A 151 29.83 -14.15 -29.19
N ASN A 152 29.08 -13.84 -30.25
CA ASN A 152 29.36 -12.73 -31.15
C ASN A 152 28.52 -11.49 -30.81
N ILE A 153 28.98 -10.34 -31.30
CA ILE A 153 28.21 -9.09 -31.32
C ILE A 153 27.58 -8.98 -32.73
N PRO A 154 26.31 -8.54 -32.87
CA PRO A 154 25.73 -8.34 -34.19
C PRO A 154 26.60 -7.41 -35.03
N SER A 155 26.83 -7.77 -36.29
CA SER A 155 27.76 -7.03 -37.18
C SER A 155 27.34 -5.57 -37.40
N SER A 156 26.04 -5.27 -37.32
CA SER A 156 25.49 -3.93 -37.39
C SER A 156 25.70 -3.11 -36.10
N VAL A 157 26.18 -3.70 -35.01
CA VAL A 157 26.64 -3.01 -33.78
C VAL A 157 28.16 -2.88 -33.85
N SER A 158 28.65 -2.19 -34.89
CA SER A 158 30.08 -1.99 -35.18
C SER A 158 30.42 -0.50 -35.29
N GLY A 159 31.72 -0.16 -35.31
CA GLY A 159 32.18 1.23 -35.34
C GLY A 159 31.58 2.10 -34.21
N SER A 160 31.08 3.28 -34.58
CA SER A 160 30.43 4.28 -33.72
C SER A 160 28.91 4.11 -33.58
N ARG A 161 28.35 3.01 -34.11
CA ARG A 161 26.91 2.76 -34.08
C ARG A 161 26.42 2.52 -32.65
N LYS A 162 25.16 2.86 -32.42
CA LYS A 162 24.47 2.78 -31.12
C LYS A 162 23.33 1.78 -31.18
N VAL A 163 22.94 1.30 -30.01
CA VAL A 163 21.74 0.47 -29.84
C VAL A 163 20.57 1.35 -29.42
N TYR A 164 19.41 1.11 -30.03
CA TYR A 164 18.16 1.80 -29.72
C TYR A 164 17.12 0.80 -29.25
N VAL A 165 16.34 1.18 -28.24
CA VAL A 165 15.26 0.35 -27.67
C VAL A 165 13.91 1.03 -27.90
N ALA A 166 13.01 0.32 -28.57
CA ALA A 166 11.59 0.67 -28.67
C ALA A 166 10.76 -0.33 -27.85
N GLY A 167 9.77 0.17 -27.12
CA GLY A 167 8.93 -0.62 -26.22
C GLY A 167 7.99 0.27 -25.42
N ALA A 168 7.67 -0.15 -24.20
CA ALA A 168 6.88 0.65 -23.28
C ALA A 168 7.37 0.53 -21.84
N ARG A 169 7.15 1.58 -21.06
CA ARG A 169 7.42 1.60 -19.62
C ARG A 169 6.16 1.91 -18.83
N TYR A 170 6.08 1.34 -17.63
CA TYR A 170 5.07 1.71 -16.66
C TYR A 170 5.44 3.07 -16.06
N ILE A 171 4.50 4.01 -16.08
CA ILE A 171 4.63 5.35 -15.48
C ILE A 171 3.46 5.69 -14.55
N GLY A 172 2.63 4.68 -14.23
CA GLY A 172 1.58 4.83 -13.24
C GLY A 172 2.13 4.91 -11.81
N ALA A 173 1.23 5.12 -10.85
CA ALA A 173 1.60 5.17 -9.45
C ALA A 173 2.26 3.86 -8.98
N MET A 174 3.41 3.99 -8.32
CA MET A 174 4.11 2.90 -7.66
C MET A 174 4.04 3.08 -6.14
N GLY A 175 4.22 1.98 -5.42
CA GLY A 175 4.30 2.00 -3.98
C GLY A 175 2.98 1.68 -3.30
N ILE A 176 3.03 0.89 -2.23
CA ILE A 176 1.89 0.64 -1.34
C ILE A 176 1.59 1.82 -0.37
N GLY A 177 2.42 2.87 -0.39
CA GLY A 177 2.47 3.89 0.66
C GLY A 177 1.51 5.07 0.55
N SER A 178 0.68 5.19 -0.50
CA SER A 178 -0.18 6.38 -0.68
C SER A 178 -1.60 6.09 -1.15
N ALA A 179 -1.98 4.83 -1.33
CA ALA A 179 -3.35 4.43 -1.64
C ALA A 179 -4.17 4.14 -0.36
N ASN A 180 -4.10 5.03 0.64
CA ASN A 180 -4.72 4.83 1.97
C ASN A 180 -6.25 5.07 1.99
N ASN A 181 -6.94 4.90 0.86
CA ASN A 181 -8.37 4.62 0.90
C ASN A 181 -8.55 3.10 0.83
N PHE A 182 -8.22 2.43 1.94
CA PHE A 182 -8.73 1.07 2.14
C PHE A 182 -10.25 1.18 2.17
N VAL A 183 -10.91 0.83 1.06
CA VAL A 183 -12.38 0.81 0.97
C VAL A 183 -12.94 -0.25 1.91
N THR A 184 -12.19 -1.34 2.12
CA THR A 184 -12.52 -2.38 3.09
C THR A 184 -11.23 -2.99 3.64
N VAL A 185 -11.13 -3.09 4.96
CA VAL A 185 -10.08 -3.84 5.66
C VAL A 185 -10.68 -5.15 6.14
N GLY A 186 -10.48 -6.22 5.37
CA GLY A 186 -10.86 -7.58 5.77
C GLY A 186 -9.84 -8.18 6.72
N ALA A 187 -9.78 -7.68 7.96
CA ALA A 187 -8.84 -8.16 8.96
C ALA A 187 -9.55 -8.84 10.13
N LYS A 188 -8.96 -9.92 10.65
CA LYS A 188 -9.36 -10.52 11.92
C LYS A 188 -9.11 -9.56 13.09
N GLU A 189 -8.04 -8.78 13.00
CA GLU A 189 -7.62 -7.81 14.01
C GLU A 189 -6.96 -6.61 13.33
N VAL A 190 -7.30 -5.40 13.78
CA VAL A 190 -6.66 -4.14 13.35
C VAL A 190 -5.97 -3.54 14.56
N GLN A 191 -4.64 -3.61 14.60
CA GLN A 191 -3.83 -2.94 15.60
C GLN A 191 -3.33 -1.60 15.05
N ALA A 192 -3.76 -0.51 15.69
CA ALA A 192 -3.38 0.84 15.29
C ALA A 192 -3.09 1.70 16.53
N ASN A 193 -2.00 2.48 16.48
CA ASN A 193 -1.67 3.43 17.54
C ASN A 193 -2.66 4.60 17.58
N THR A 194 -3.12 5.06 16.42
CA THR A 194 -4.13 6.10 16.29
C THR A 194 -4.98 5.83 15.05
N VAL A 195 -6.29 5.92 15.20
CA VAL A 195 -7.26 5.81 14.11
C VAL A 195 -8.04 7.12 14.04
N THR A 196 -7.78 7.91 12.99
CA THR A 196 -8.52 9.15 12.72
C THR A 196 -9.55 8.88 11.63
N VAL A 197 -10.83 9.00 11.96
CA VAL A 197 -11.96 8.74 11.05
C VAL A 197 -12.96 9.87 11.11
N GLY A 198 -13.52 10.27 9.96
CA GLY A 198 -14.54 11.32 9.90
C GLY A 198 -15.87 10.86 10.51
N THR A 199 -16.33 9.66 10.13
CA THR A 199 -17.51 9.00 10.70
C THR A 199 -17.16 7.55 11.03
N THR A 200 -17.64 7.07 12.18
CA THR A 200 -17.49 5.65 12.58
C THR A 200 -18.87 5.03 12.65
N SER A 201 -19.12 3.97 11.87
CA SER A 201 -20.30 3.13 12.00
C SER A 201 -19.86 1.72 12.35
N ILE A 202 -20.24 1.25 13.54
CA ILE A 202 -19.94 -0.10 14.01
C ILE A 202 -21.26 -0.88 14.02
N THR A 203 -21.45 -1.75 13.03
CA THR A 203 -22.65 -2.59 12.91
C THR A 203 -22.30 -4.02 13.31
N ARG A 204 -23.11 -4.67 14.15
CA ARG A 204 -22.90 -6.05 14.63
C ARG A 204 -21.59 -6.25 15.43
N ALA A 205 -21.12 -5.24 16.16
CA ALA A 205 -20.07 -5.47 17.14
C ALA A 205 -20.59 -6.37 18.26
N ASN A 206 -20.15 -7.62 18.27
CA ASN A 206 -20.44 -8.57 19.35
C ASN A 206 -19.54 -8.36 20.58
N ASN A 207 -18.64 -7.36 20.58
CA ASN A 207 -17.67 -7.16 21.65
C ASN A 207 -17.69 -5.72 22.17
N THR A 208 -17.76 -5.61 23.50
CA THR A 208 -17.59 -4.40 24.31
C THR A 208 -16.57 -3.42 23.71
N ILE A 209 -16.98 -2.18 23.44
CA ILE A 209 -16.03 -1.09 23.17
C ILE A 209 -15.39 -0.72 24.51
N LYS A 210 -14.22 -1.29 24.82
CA LYS A 210 -13.47 -0.99 26.05
C LYS A 210 -12.65 0.28 25.84
N THR A 211 -13.24 1.44 26.08
CA THR A 211 -12.52 2.72 26.09
C THR A 211 -12.21 3.16 27.52
N THR A 212 -11.02 3.73 27.75
CA THR A 212 -10.74 4.43 29.01
C THR A 212 -11.59 5.69 29.17
N ASN A 213 -11.94 6.36 28.07
CA ASN A 213 -12.84 7.52 28.06
C ASN A 213 -13.62 7.54 26.73
N THR A 214 -14.92 7.81 26.80
CA THR A 214 -15.76 8.11 25.62
C THR A 214 -16.31 9.51 25.79
N VAL A 215 -15.89 10.46 24.95
CA VAL A 215 -16.40 11.83 24.94
C VAL A 215 -17.37 11.98 23.79
N VAL A 216 -18.64 12.27 24.08
CA VAL A 216 -19.65 12.61 23.08
C VAL A 216 -19.87 14.11 23.12
N THR A 217 -19.48 14.83 22.06
CA THR A 217 -19.60 16.30 21.97
C THR A 217 -20.96 16.77 21.44
N GLY A 218 -21.84 15.83 21.06
CA GLY A 218 -23.19 16.09 20.56
C GLY A 218 -24.23 15.21 21.25
N THR A 219 -25.27 14.81 20.51
CA THR A 219 -26.36 13.98 21.05
C THR A 219 -25.97 12.50 21.09
N ALA A 220 -26.18 11.85 22.24
CA ALA A 220 -26.13 10.39 22.37
C ALA A 220 -27.55 9.83 22.49
N THR A 221 -27.93 8.90 21.60
CA THR A 221 -29.17 8.11 21.74
C THR A 221 -28.82 6.74 22.32
N ILE A 222 -29.19 6.51 23.57
CA ILE A 222 -28.86 5.29 24.31
C ILE A 222 -30.15 4.58 24.69
N ASN A 223 -30.39 3.40 24.12
CA ASN A 223 -31.58 2.61 24.47
C ASN A 223 -31.53 2.10 25.91
N THR A 224 -30.33 1.78 26.41
CA THR A 224 -30.14 1.31 27.80
C THR A 224 -28.77 1.77 28.30
N LEU A 225 -28.77 2.50 29.43
CA LEU A 225 -27.56 2.94 30.12
C LEU A 225 -27.43 2.18 31.45
N ASN A 226 -26.50 1.22 31.51
CA ASN A 226 -26.16 0.51 32.74
C ASN A 226 -24.89 1.10 33.35
N LEU A 227 -25.03 1.78 34.48
CA LEU A 227 -23.91 2.35 35.22
C LEU A 227 -23.37 1.34 36.23
N SER A 228 -22.06 1.04 36.19
CA SER A 228 -21.40 0.20 37.19
C SER A 228 -21.25 0.91 38.54
N THR A 229 -21.29 2.24 38.54
CA THR A 229 -21.27 3.10 39.72
C THR A 229 -22.26 4.23 39.55
N ALA A 230 -23.00 4.58 40.61
CA ALA A 230 -23.88 5.74 40.60
C ALA A 230 -23.09 7.02 40.24
N LEU A 231 -23.72 7.89 39.44
CA LEU A 231 -23.20 9.22 39.12
C LEU A 231 -23.02 10.01 40.43
N SER A 232 -21.90 10.72 40.54
CA SER A 232 -21.68 11.63 41.67
C SER A 232 -22.66 12.81 41.59
N ALA A 233 -22.96 13.39 42.76
CA ALA A 233 -23.79 14.57 42.92
C ALA A 233 -23.44 15.72 41.95
N ASN A 234 -22.13 15.95 41.78
CA ASN A 234 -21.58 17.06 41.03
C ASN A 234 -21.73 16.89 39.50
N SER A 235 -22.20 15.74 39.03
CA SER A 235 -22.43 15.44 37.62
C SER A 235 -23.92 15.30 37.29
N GLY A 236 -24.80 15.94 38.06
CA GLY A 236 -26.26 15.83 37.91
C GLY A 236 -26.83 14.47 38.33
N GLY A 237 -26.00 13.59 38.88
CA GLY A 237 -26.44 12.37 39.55
C GLY A 237 -27.12 12.71 40.87
N THR A 238 -28.14 11.96 41.24
CA THR A 238 -28.78 12.11 42.56
C THR A 238 -27.97 11.43 43.68
N GLY A 239 -26.91 10.69 43.32
CA GLY A 239 -26.14 9.82 44.22
C GLY A 239 -26.92 8.58 44.69
N ILE A 240 -28.15 8.39 44.20
CA ILE A 240 -29.07 7.31 44.60
C ILE A 240 -28.72 6.02 43.84
N ARG A 241 -28.70 4.89 44.56
CA ARG A 241 -28.42 3.55 43.99
C ARG A 241 -29.69 2.69 43.83
N SER A 242 -30.81 3.10 44.43
CA SER A 242 -32.11 2.42 44.43
C SER A 242 -33.24 3.38 44.84
N PHE A 243 -34.46 3.19 44.34
CA PHE A 243 -35.64 3.95 44.78
C PHE A 243 -36.39 3.22 45.91
N THR A 244 -36.80 3.95 46.94
CA THR A 244 -37.68 3.40 47.99
C THR A 244 -39.13 3.50 47.53
N VAL A 245 -39.85 2.37 47.46
CA VAL A 245 -41.26 2.33 47.09
C VAL A 245 -42.08 3.20 48.05
N ASN A 246 -42.94 4.07 47.50
CA ASN A 246 -43.77 5.03 48.25
C ASN A 246 -42.99 6.05 49.11
N GLY A 247 -41.66 6.17 48.94
CA GLY A 247 -40.87 7.17 49.65
C GLY A 247 -41.03 8.57 49.07
N VAL A 248 -41.03 9.58 49.93
CA VAL A 248 -40.99 11.00 49.52
C VAL A 248 -39.52 11.43 49.38
N PRO A 249 -39.10 11.96 48.21
CA PRO A 249 -37.74 12.46 48.03
C PRO A 249 -37.50 13.71 48.88
N ILE A 250 -36.38 13.73 49.61
CA ILE A 250 -35.93 14.88 50.38
C ILE A 250 -34.45 15.18 50.12
N GLY A 251 -34.05 16.44 50.26
CA GLY A 251 -32.64 16.82 50.29
C GLY A 251 -32.04 16.41 51.64
N ALA A 252 -31.10 15.47 51.66
CA ALA A 252 -30.50 14.99 52.91
C ALA A 252 -29.26 15.79 53.33
N THR A 253 -28.48 16.28 52.37
CA THR A 253 -27.33 17.20 52.52
C THR A 253 -26.93 17.71 51.13
N ALA A 254 -26.08 18.74 51.04
CA ALA A 254 -25.61 19.31 49.76
C ALA A 254 -25.19 18.22 48.75
N GLY A 255 -25.99 18.08 47.69
CA GLY A 255 -25.74 17.15 46.58
C GLY A 255 -26.33 15.75 46.72
N ARG A 256 -27.09 15.41 47.77
CA ARG A 256 -27.65 14.05 47.93
C ARG A 256 -29.15 14.07 48.18
N LEU A 257 -29.90 13.35 47.35
CA LEU A 257 -31.31 13.02 47.60
C LEU A 257 -31.39 11.78 48.50
N ALA A 258 -32.33 11.79 49.44
CA ALA A 258 -32.73 10.63 50.23
C ALA A 258 -34.25 10.48 50.18
N PHE A 259 -34.77 9.41 50.79
CA PHE A 259 -36.20 9.19 50.95
C PHE A 259 -36.56 9.15 52.43
N VAL A 260 -37.72 9.71 52.74
CA VAL A 260 -38.43 9.44 53.99
C VAL A 260 -39.70 8.67 53.67
N THR A 261 -40.05 7.72 54.54
CA THR A 261 -41.22 6.85 54.39
C THR A 261 -42.05 6.92 55.66
N GLY A 262 -43.35 6.71 55.51
CA GLY A 262 -44.27 6.51 56.63
C GLY A 262 -45.18 5.31 56.41
N THR A 263 -45.91 4.93 57.45
CA THR A 263 -46.98 3.95 57.41
C THR A 263 -48.34 4.60 57.17
N ASN A 264 -49.36 3.77 56.93
CA ASN A 264 -50.73 4.25 56.76
C ASN A 264 -51.20 4.97 58.03
N GLY A 265 -51.72 6.18 57.90
CA GLY A 265 -52.15 7.04 59.01
C GLY A 265 -51.17 8.16 59.35
N GLU A 266 -49.91 8.04 58.93
CA GLU A 266 -48.90 9.08 59.18
C GLU A 266 -48.91 10.17 58.11
N PHE A 267 -48.55 11.39 58.51
CA PHE A 267 -48.34 12.52 57.61
C PHE A 267 -46.89 13.00 57.65
N LEU A 268 -46.44 13.61 56.55
CA LEU A 268 -45.11 14.20 56.46
C LEU A 268 -45.05 15.47 57.31
N GLN A 269 -44.11 15.50 58.25
CA GLN A 269 -43.84 16.62 59.15
C GLN A 269 -42.35 16.92 59.26
N ILE A 270 -42.02 18.09 59.80
CA ILE A 270 -40.64 18.49 60.10
C ILE A 270 -40.42 18.30 61.60
N ALA A 271 -39.53 17.39 61.97
CA ALA A 271 -39.17 17.16 63.37
C ALA A 271 -38.46 18.38 63.97
N ALA A 272 -38.37 18.45 65.31
CA ALA A 272 -37.76 19.59 66.02
C ALA A 272 -36.30 19.88 65.63
N ASN A 273 -35.58 18.89 65.09
CA ASN A 273 -34.23 19.02 64.57
C ASN A 273 -34.18 19.48 63.10
N GLY A 274 -35.32 19.81 62.48
CA GLY A 274 -35.44 20.25 61.09
C GLY A 274 -35.47 19.14 60.05
N THR A 275 -35.43 17.86 60.44
CA THR A 275 -35.46 16.75 59.48
C THR A 275 -36.89 16.39 59.10
N PRO A 276 -37.20 16.20 57.81
CA PRO A 276 -38.48 15.62 57.40
C PRO A 276 -38.65 14.22 57.98
N THR A 277 -39.83 13.91 58.49
CA THR A 277 -40.21 12.62 59.11
C THR A 277 -41.68 12.37 58.87
N PHE A 278 -42.12 11.11 58.97
CA PHE A 278 -43.55 10.79 59.05
C PHE A 278 -43.92 10.55 60.52
N GLY A 279 -45.12 10.99 60.93
CA GLY A 279 -45.69 10.59 62.22
C GLY A 279 -47.19 10.85 62.30
N ASP A 280 -47.78 10.46 63.42
CA ASP A 280 -49.23 10.48 63.65
C ASP A 280 -49.75 11.88 64.02
N ILE A 281 -50.99 12.18 63.58
CA ILE A 281 -51.67 13.48 63.76
C ILE A 281 -51.76 13.90 65.23
N ASP A 282 -51.78 12.94 66.14
CA ASP A 282 -51.94 13.16 67.57
C ASP A 282 -50.62 13.37 68.33
N GLY A 283 -49.46 13.30 67.66
CA GLY A 283 -48.16 13.54 68.27
C GLY A 283 -47.77 12.54 69.36
N SER A 284 -48.39 11.36 69.42
CA SER A 284 -48.11 10.34 70.43
C SER A 284 -47.35 9.13 69.88
N THR A 285 -46.55 8.51 70.74
CA THR A 285 -45.80 7.27 70.49
C THR A 285 -46.69 6.10 70.91
N TYR A 286 -46.87 5.09 70.06
CA TYR A 286 -47.25 3.73 70.50
C TYR A 286 -46.00 2.89 70.71
#